data_AF-A0A6A0RAD9-F1
#
_entry.id   AF-A0A6A0RAD9-F1
#
_cell.length_a   1.000
_cell.length_b   1.000
_cell.length_c   1.000
_cell.angle_alpha   90.00
_cell.angle_beta   90.00
_cell.angle_gamma   90.00
#
_symmetry.space_group_name_H-M   'P 1'
#
loop_
_entity.id
_entity.type
_entity.pdbx_description
1 polymer ?
#
loop_
_entity_poly.entity_id
_entity_poly.type
_entity_poly.pdbx_seq_one_letter_code
_entity_poly.pdbx_strand_id
1 'polypeptide(L)'
;MENEILSYLEMCAREGASLQRGMNSFEGRPYAVILMSVRSDAKYQDRLEDDGATLIYEGHDAPARSGDPDPKSVDQPEATPAGSLTENGKFHRFAQSYQRGEVAPRLVRVYEKIRKGIWSFNGHFALTNSWIEHDGRRQVFRFRLEASEVPAGNGGGEIKLSHRRVIPPAVKLDVWKRDRGKCVKCGSPDELHFDHILPHSKGGTSLLTENVQLLCARHNLMKRDRIE
;
A
#
# COMPACT_ATOMS: atom_id res chain seq x y z
N MET A 1 4.38 10.55 7.02
CA MET A 1 3.99 9.82 8.25
C MET A 1 3.00 8.74 7.88
N GLU A 2 2.91 7.66 8.64
CA GLU A 2 1.89 6.64 8.41
C GLU A 2 0.47 7.24 8.51
N ASN A 3 -0.49 6.66 7.79
CA ASN A 3 -1.89 7.10 7.71
C ASN A 3 -2.09 8.53 7.18
N GLU A 4 -1.04 9.15 6.65
CA GLU A 4 -1.10 10.44 5.97
C GLU A 4 -1.92 10.35 4.68
N ILE A 5 -2.66 11.41 4.40
CA ILE A 5 -3.50 11.56 3.22
C ILE A 5 -2.79 12.49 2.24
N LEU A 6 -2.72 12.04 0.99
CA LEU A 6 -1.96 12.69 -0.08
C LEU A 6 -2.84 12.83 -1.31
N SER A 7 -2.72 13.95 -1.99
CA SER A 7 -3.08 14.05 -3.40
C SER A 7 -2.15 13.19 -4.26
N TYR A 8 -2.59 12.87 -5.47
CA TYR A 8 -1.73 12.19 -6.45
C TYR A 8 -0.42 12.96 -6.72
N LEU A 9 -0.48 14.30 -6.75
CA LEU A 9 0.68 15.15 -7.02
C LEU A 9 1.69 15.09 -5.87
N GLU A 10 1.23 15.17 -4.62
CA GLU A 10 2.09 15.05 -3.43
C GLU A 10 2.73 13.66 -3.34
N MET A 11 1.98 12.60 -3.66
CA MET A 11 2.51 11.24 -3.73
C MET A 11 3.62 11.11 -4.80
N CYS A 12 3.40 11.65 -6.00
CA CYS A 12 4.42 11.62 -7.06
C CYS A 12 5.64 12.48 -6.71
N ALA A 13 5.44 13.65 -6.11
CA ALA A 13 6.52 14.53 -5.66
C ALA A 13 7.38 13.84 -4.59
N ARG A 14 6.74 13.18 -3.62
CA ARG A 14 7.40 12.38 -2.58
C ARG A 14 8.25 11.24 -3.12
N GLU A 15 7.72 10.54 -4.11
CA GLU A 15 8.43 9.43 -4.74
C GLU A 15 9.38 9.90 -5.85
N GLY A 16 9.44 11.20 -6.15
CA GLY A 16 10.29 11.74 -7.22
C GLY A 16 10.06 11.06 -8.57
N ALA A 17 8.84 10.58 -8.82
CA ALA A 17 8.49 9.80 -10.01
C ALA A 17 6.99 9.86 -10.29
N SER A 18 6.62 9.76 -11.56
CA SER A 18 5.22 9.61 -11.96
C SER A 18 4.76 8.18 -11.70
N LEU A 19 3.72 8.00 -10.88
CA LEU A 19 3.22 6.69 -10.45
C LEU A 19 2.01 6.27 -11.30
N GLN A 20 2.23 6.05 -12.59
CA GLN A 20 1.18 5.66 -13.53
C GLN A 20 0.81 4.18 -13.45
N ARG A 21 1.69 3.35 -12.87
CA ARG A 21 1.50 1.91 -12.69
C ARG A 21 1.25 1.61 -11.21
N GLY A 22 0.51 0.54 -10.94
CA GLY A 22 0.21 0.11 -9.57
C GLY A 22 1.41 -0.48 -8.81
N MET A 23 2.50 -0.80 -9.49
CA MET A 23 3.67 -1.49 -8.96
C MET A 23 4.89 -0.90 -9.65
N ASN A 24 5.85 -0.45 -8.84
CA ASN A 24 7.02 0.29 -9.30
C ASN A 24 8.24 -0.17 -8.48
N SER A 25 9.06 -1.03 -9.07
CA SER A 25 10.26 -1.64 -8.46
C SER A 25 11.36 -0.64 -8.14
N PHE A 26 11.46 0.41 -8.98
CA PHE A 26 12.50 1.43 -8.95
C PHE A 26 13.89 0.84 -8.69
N GLU A 27 14.42 0.11 -9.68
CA GLU A 27 15.76 -0.50 -9.61
C GLU A 27 16.81 0.52 -9.14
N GLY A 28 17.66 0.09 -8.19
CA GLY A 28 18.66 0.94 -7.54
C GLY A 28 18.17 1.72 -6.31
N ARG A 29 16.86 1.85 -6.09
CA ARG A 29 16.32 2.45 -4.84
C ARG A 29 16.29 1.44 -3.69
N PRO A 30 16.32 1.87 -2.42
CA PRO A 30 16.23 0.96 -1.26
C PRO A 30 14.84 0.35 -1.04
N TYR A 31 13.81 0.85 -1.71
CA TYR A 31 12.44 0.35 -1.64
C TYR A 31 11.75 0.39 -3.00
N ALA A 32 10.69 -0.41 -3.14
CA ALA A 32 9.71 -0.34 -4.21
C ALA A 32 8.44 0.39 -3.76
N VAL A 33 7.53 0.68 -4.68
CA VAL A 33 6.24 1.34 -4.40
C VAL A 33 5.09 0.54 -5.01
N ILE A 34 4.04 0.33 -4.21
CA ILE A 34 2.76 -0.22 -4.65
C ILE A 34 1.65 0.82 -4.43
N LEU A 35 0.78 0.94 -5.43
CA LEU A 35 -0.51 1.58 -5.35
C LEU A 35 -1.58 0.48 -5.32
N MET A 36 -2.27 0.37 -4.20
CA MET A 36 -3.27 -0.66 -3.97
C MET A 36 -4.70 -0.09 -3.94
N SER A 37 -5.69 -0.97 -4.18
CA SER A 37 -7.10 -0.64 -3.95
C SER A 37 -7.92 -1.89 -3.71
N VAL A 38 -8.67 -1.94 -2.60
CA VAL A 38 -9.63 -3.02 -2.29
C VAL A 38 -11.08 -2.66 -2.63
N ARG A 39 -11.28 -1.60 -3.43
CA ARG A 39 -12.63 -1.17 -3.79
C ARG A 39 -13.30 -2.25 -4.63
N SER A 40 -14.63 -2.36 -4.54
CA SER A 40 -15.39 -3.34 -5.33
C SER A 40 -15.26 -3.14 -6.84
N ASP A 41 -14.94 -1.92 -7.28
CA ASP A 41 -14.70 -1.55 -8.68
C ASP A 41 -13.20 -1.57 -9.06
N ALA A 42 -12.33 -2.06 -8.17
CA ALA A 42 -10.90 -2.11 -8.44
C ALA A 42 -10.57 -3.08 -9.58
N LYS A 43 -9.57 -2.71 -10.39
CA LYS A 43 -9.09 -3.52 -11.52
C LYS A 43 -8.48 -4.86 -11.07
N TYR A 44 -7.91 -4.87 -9.88
CA TYR A 44 -7.13 -5.96 -9.31
C TYR A 44 -7.75 -6.39 -7.98
N GLN A 45 -7.62 -7.66 -7.63
CA GLN A 45 -8.22 -8.23 -6.42
C GLN A 45 -7.23 -8.16 -5.25
N ASP A 46 -6.84 -6.94 -4.89
CA ASP A 46 -6.03 -6.72 -3.69
C ASP A 46 -6.86 -7.02 -2.46
N ARG A 47 -6.24 -7.62 -1.44
CA ARG A 47 -6.91 -7.89 -0.16
C ARG A 47 -5.97 -7.72 1.01
N LEU A 48 -6.57 -7.35 2.13
CA LEU A 48 -5.90 -7.27 3.42
C LEU A 48 -6.33 -8.47 4.26
N GLU A 49 -5.35 -9.13 4.87
CA GLU A 49 -5.48 -10.27 5.77
C GLU A 49 -4.85 -9.91 7.13
N ASP A 50 -5.01 -10.77 8.14
CA ASP A 50 -4.41 -10.61 9.47
C ASP A 50 -4.66 -9.23 10.11
N ASP A 51 -5.93 -8.79 10.10
CA ASP A 51 -6.35 -7.46 10.57
C ASP A 51 -5.60 -6.29 9.90
N GLY A 52 -5.22 -6.48 8.63
CA GLY A 52 -4.50 -5.49 7.83
C GLY A 52 -2.98 -5.53 7.97
N ALA A 53 -2.42 -6.50 8.71
CA ALA A 53 -0.98 -6.69 8.79
C ALA A 53 -0.40 -7.34 7.52
N THR A 54 -1.21 -8.10 6.78
CA THR A 54 -0.81 -8.75 5.53
C THR A 54 -1.57 -8.17 4.35
N LEU A 55 -0.86 -7.74 3.31
CA LEU A 55 -1.41 -7.36 2.01
C LEU A 55 -1.12 -8.48 1.01
N ILE A 56 -2.15 -9.02 0.39
CA ILE A 56 -2.02 -9.82 -0.83
C ILE A 56 -2.34 -8.93 -2.03
N TYR A 57 -1.33 -8.72 -2.86
CA TYR A 57 -1.38 -7.83 -4.02
C TYR A 57 -1.39 -8.65 -5.33
N GLU A 58 -2.28 -8.32 -6.26
CA GLU A 58 -2.29 -8.92 -7.60
C GLU A 58 -1.28 -8.25 -8.52
N GLY A 59 -0.56 -9.04 -9.31
CA GLY A 59 0.30 -8.53 -10.36
C GLY A 59 -0.46 -7.77 -11.45
N HIS A 60 0.31 -7.19 -12.37
CA HIS A 60 -0.24 -6.43 -13.49
C HIS A 60 -0.59 -7.31 -14.68
N ASP A 61 -1.65 -6.90 -15.38
CA ASP A 61 -2.01 -7.48 -16.66
C ASP A 61 -0.96 -7.18 -17.73
N ALA A 62 -1.03 -7.94 -18.83
CA ALA A 62 -0.34 -7.56 -20.06
C ALA A 62 -0.73 -6.12 -20.50
N PRO A 63 0.15 -5.38 -21.19
CA PRO A 63 -0.19 -4.06 -21.71
C PRO A 63 -1.39 -4.12 -22.65
N ALA A 64 -2.37 -3.23 -22.48
CA ALA A 64 -3.49 -3.10 -23.40
C ALA A 64 -3.04 -2.39 -24.69
N ARG A 65 -3.14 -3.06 -25.85
CA ARG A 65 -2.87 -2.48 -27.16
C ARG A 65 -4.01 -2.80 -28.13
N SER A 66 -4.19 -1.94 -29.14
CA SER A 66 -5.21 -2.16 -30.16
C SER A 66 -4.91 -3.43 -30.95
N GLY A 67 -5.89 -4.33 -31.04
CA GLY A 67 -5.76 -5.61 -31.74
C GLY A 67 -5.27 -6.79 -30.87
N ASP A 68 -4.80 -6.52 -29.66
CA ASP A 68 -4.44 -7.58 -28.71
C ASP A 68 -5.70 -8.11 -27.99
N PRO A 69 -5.67 -9.37 -27.49
CA PRO A 69 -6.71 -9.88 -26.61
C PRO A 69 -6.92 -9.00 -25.38
N ASP A 70 -8.09 -9.10 -24.75
CA ASP A 70 -8.34 -8.44 -23.46
C ASP A 70 -7.23 -8.82 -22.47
N PRO A 71 -6.50 -7.85 -21.89
CA PRO A 71 -5.48 -8.12 -20.88
C PRO A 71 -5.95 -9.02 -19.74
N LYS A 72 -7.24 -9.03 -19.40
CA LYS A 72 -7.85 -9.90 -18.37
C LYS A 72 -8.15 -11.33 -18.85
N SER A 73 -7.92 -11.64 -20.11
CA SER A 73 -8.07 -12.99 -20.69
C SER A 73 -6.74 -13.70 -20.94
N VAL A 74 -5.60 -13.03 -20.70
CA VAL A 74 -4.26 -13.58 -20.94
C VAL A 74 -3.45 -13.59 -19.66
N ASP A 75 -2.60 -14.62 -19.52
CA ASP A 75 -1.68 -14.77 -18.40
C ASP A 75 -0.84 -13.52 -18.18
N GLN A 76 -0.62 -13.19 -16.91
CA GLN A 76 0.20 -12.05 -16.55
C GLN A 76 1.67 -12.32 -16.95
N PRO A 77 2.33 -11.41 -17.69
CA PRO A 77 3.66 -11.67 -18.20
C PRO A 77 4.74 -11.46 -17.14
N GLU A 78 5.67 -12.40 -17.01
CA GLU A 78 6.89 -12.25 -16.21
C GLU A 78 7.95 -11.39 -16.93
N ALA A 79 8.03 -11.54 -18.26
CA ALA A 79 8.95 -10.82 -19.13
C ALA A 79 8.21 -10.15 -20.29
N THR A 80 8.79 -9.07 -20.81
CA THR A 80 8.35 -8.45 -22.05
C THR A 80 8.70 -9.37 -23.24
N PRO A 81 8.10 -9.15 -24.43
CA PRO A 81 8.50 -9.89 -25.64
C PRO A 81 9.99 -9.75 -26.00
N ALA A 82 10.65 -8.69 -25.53
CA ALA A 82 12.08 -8.45 -25.72
C ALA A 82 12.97 -9.15 -24.67
N GLY A 83 12.38 -9.90 -23.74
CA GLY A 83 13.09 -10.68 -22.72
C GLY A 83 13.43 -9.93 -21.42
N SER A 84 13.18 -8.62 -21.33
CA SER A 84 13.36 -7.88 -20.07
C SER A 84 12.22 -8.17 -19.09
N LEU A 85 12.52 -8.24 -17.79
CA LEU A 85 11.50 -8.50 -16.77
C LEU A 85 10.45 -7.37 -16.70
N THR A 86 9.19 -7.75 -16.57
CA THR A 86 8.10 -6.84 -16.20
C THR A 86 8.19 -6.51 -14.72
N GLU A 87 7.31 -5.62 -14.22
CA GLU A 87 7.23 -5.37 -12.78
C GLU A 87 6.84 -6.65 -12.00
N ASN A 88 5.98 -7.51 -12.59
CA ASN A 88 5.67 -8.83 -12.02
C ASN A 88 6.94 -9.67 -11.87
N GLY A 89 7.72 -9.82 -12.94
CA GLY A 89 8.96 -10.61 -12.91
C GLY A 89 9.99 -10.06 -11.93
N LYS A 90 10.10 -8.73 -11.82
CA LYS A 90 11.01 -8.10 -10.84
C LYS A 90 10.59 -8.34 -9.41
N PHE A 91 9.31 -8.12 -9.07
CA PHE A 91 8.80 -8.40 -7.73
C PHE A 91 8.85 -9.89 -7.40
N HIS A 92 8.54 -10.76 -8.37
CA HIS A 92 8.64 -12.21 -8.20
C HIS A 92 10.07 -12.61 -7.87
N ARG A 93 11.05 -12.12 -8.65
CA ARG A 93 12.48 -12.35 -8.37
C ARG A 93 12.89 -11.87 -6.98
N PHE A 94 12.46 -10.67 -6.55
CA PHE A 94 12.77 -10.16 -5.20
C PHE A 94 12.23 -11.08 -4.09
N ALA A 95 10.96 -11.48 -4.19
CA ALA A 95 10.34 -12.38 -3.22
C ALA A 95 11.00 -13.76 -3.20
N GLN A 96 11.25 -14.34 -4.38
CA GLN A 96 11.86 -15.67 -4.50
C GLN A 96 13.29 -15.71 -3.97
N SER A 97 14.10 -14.67 -4.20
CA SER A 97 15.44 -14.58 -3.60
C SER A 97 15.40 -14.48 -2.07
N TYR A 98 14.43 -13.76 -1.50
CA TYR A 98 14.22 -13.75 -0.05
C TYR A 98 13.82 -15.13 0.48
N GLN A 99 12.88 -15.82 -0.19
CA GLN A 99 12.45 -17.17 0.22
C GLN A 99 13.57 -18.22 0.18
N ARG A 100 14.54 -18.05 -0.72
CA ARG A 100 15.75 -18.88 -0.78
C ARG A 100 16.82 -18.47 0.25
N GLY A 101 16.58 -17.42 1.04
CA GLY A 101 17.52 -16.92 2.04
C GLY A 101 18.73 -16.19 1.46
N GLU A 102 18.67 -15.75 0.20
CA GLU A 102 19.79 -15.10 -0.49
C GLU A 102 19.94 -13.63 -0.09
N VAL A 103 18.82 -12.97 0.20
CA VAL A 103 18.75 -11.53 0.47
C VAL A 103 17.69 -11.24 1.53
N ALA A 104 17.80 -10.09 2.19
CA ALA A 104 16.72 -9.54 3.02
C ALA A 104 15.48 -9.21 2.15
N PRO A 105 14.26 -9.21 2.73
CA PRO A 105 13.04 -8.97 1.95
C PRO A 105 13.04 -7.56 1.36
N ARG A 106 12.49 -7.41 0.16
CA ARG A 106 12.39 -6.10 -0.49
C ARG A 106 11.39 -5.23 0.27
N LEU A 107 11.82 -4.06 0.74
CA LEU A 107 10.92 -3.09 1.34
C LEU A 107 10.03 -2.45 0.28
N VAL A 108 8.74 -2.29 0.59
CA VAL A 108 7.73 -1.72 -0.30
C VAL A 108 6.93 -0.65 0.45
N ARG A 109 6.85 0.54 -0.12
CA ARG A 109 5.94 1.60 0.32
C ARG A 109 4.56 1.37 -0.29
N VAL A 110 3.54 1.30 0.55
CA VAL A 110 2.16 1.03 0.11
C VAL A 110 1.32 2.28 0.23
N TYR A 111 0.74 2.68 -0.90
CA TYR A 111 -0.26 3.74 -0.99
C TYR A 111 -1.61 3.14 -1.33
N GLU A 112 -2.63 3.47 -0.55
CA GLU A 112 -3.99 2.99 -0.74
C GLU A 112 -4.87 4.08 -1.35
N LYS A 113 -5.60 3.71 -2.41
CA LYS A 113 -6.53 4.64 -3.04
C LYS A 113 -7.82 4.76 -2.22
N ILE A 114 -8.04 5.92 -1.61
CA ILE A 114 -9.28 6.24 -0.90
C ILE A 114 -10.37 6.62 -1.91
N ARG A 115 -10.06 7.57 -2.80
CA ARG A 115 -10.94 8.00 -3.88
C ARG A 115 -10.14 8.62 -5.03
N LYS A 116 -10.81 9.07 -6.09
CA LYS A 116 -10.16 9.73 -7.23
C LYS A 116 -9.27 10.88 -6.73
N GLY A 117 -7.97 10.77 -6.99
CA GLY A 117 -6.97 11.77 -6.63
C GLY A 117 -6.52 11.80 -5.18
N ILE A 118 -7.11 11.00 -4.28
CA ILE A 118 -6.80 10.98 -2.84
C ILE A 118 -6.31 9.59 -2.42
N TRP A 119 -5.13 9.58 -1.81
CA TRP A 119 -4.38 8.41 -1.40
C TRP A 119 -4.07 8.46 0.08
N SER A 120 -3.91 7.31 0.72
CA SER A 120 -3.40 7.19 2.08
C SER A 120 -2.08 6.41 2.06
N PHE A 121 -1.06 6.89 2.77
CA PHE A 121 0.19 6.15 2.93
C PHE A 121 0.06 5.14 4.07
N ASN A 122 0.02 3.85 3.74
CA ASN A 122 -0.18 2.78 4.73
C ASN A 122 1.11 2.41 5.46
N GLY A 123 2.26 2.92 5.02
CA GLY A 123 3.55 2.63 5.62
C GLY A 123 4.39 1.70 4.74
N HIS A 124 5.32 1.00 5.38
CA HIS A 124 6.25 0.10 4.72
C HIS A 124 5.88 -1.35 4.98
N PHE A 125 6.09 -2.18 3.98
CA PHE A 125 5.83 -3.60 4.02
C PHE A 125 7.04 -4.37 3.49
N ALA A 126 7.32 -5.53 4.07
CA ALA A 126 8.29 -6.47 3.57
C ALA A 126 7.63 -7.38 2.52
N LEU A 127 8.19 -7.47 1.32
CA LEU A 127 7.77 -8.45 0.32
C LEU A 127 8.33 -9.82 0.68
N THR A 128 7.49 -10.70 1.25
CA THR A 128 7.93 -11.96 1.86
C THR A 128 7.65 -13.20 1.03
N ASN A 129 6.69 -13.14 0.10
CA ASN A 129 6.37 -14.27 -0.77
C ASN A 129 5.81 -13.80 -2.12
N SER A 130 5.90 -14.66 -3.13
CA SER A 130 5.15 -14.53 -4.37
C SER A 130 4.82 -15.89 -4.96
N TRP A 131 3.67 -16.00 -5.63
CA TRP A 131 3.28 -17.20 -6.34
C TRP A 131 2.47 -16.84 -7.58
N ILE A 132 2.26 -17.83 -8.44
CA ILE A 132 1.36 -17.73 -9.59
C ILE A 132 0.18 -18.66 -9.30
N GLU A 133 -1.03 -18.16 -9.45
CA GLU A 133 -2.26 -18.96 -9.31
C GLU A 133 -3.19 -18.73 -10.49
N HIS A 134 -4.03 -19.72 -10.78
CA HIS A 134 -5.08 -19.60 -11.79
C HIS A 134 -6.31 -18.91 -11.16
N ASP A 135 -6.72 -17.75 -11.67
CA ASP A 135 -7.86 -16.98 -11.15
C ASP A 135 -9.24 -17.47 -11.65
N GLY A 136 -9.25 -18.60 -12.35
CA GLY A 136 -10.41 -19.16 -13.05
C GLY A 136 -10.47 -18.77 -14.53
N ARG A 137 -9.63 -17.85 -14.99
CA ARG A 137 -9.52 -17.45 -16.39
C ARG A 137 -8.08 -17.50 -16.92
N ARG A 138 -7.10 -17.15 -16.10
CA ARG A 138 -5.70 -17.02 -16.48
C ARG A 138 -4.77 -17.16 -15.27
N GLN A 139 -3.49 -17.29 -15.53
CA GLN A 139 -2.43 -17.23 -14.52
C GLN A 139 -2.19 -15.77 -14.08
N VAL A 140 -2.24 -15.52 -12.78
CA VAL A 140 -1.96 -14.22 -12.16
C VAL A 140 -0.86 -14.33 -11.12
N PHE A 141 -0.02 -13.31 -11.04
CA PHE A 141 0.93 -13.18 -9.95
C PHE A 141 0.23 -12.70 -8.69
N ARG A 142 0.66 -13.24 -7.56
CA ARG A 142 0.30 -12.78 -6.23
C ARG A 142 1.56 -12.49 -5.44
N PHE A 143 1.49 -11.44 -4.64
CA PHE A 143 2.58 -11.00 -3.79
C PHE A 143 2.07 -10.88 -2.36
N ARG A 144 2.74 -11.53 -1.41
CA ARG A 144 2.48 -11.37 0.02
C ARG A 144 3.41 -10.32 0.59
N LEU A 145 2.82 -9.29 1.17
CA LEU A 145 3.51 -8.19 1.80
C LEU A 145 3.08 -8.11 3.26
N GLU A 146 4.04 -8.05 4.17
CA GLU A 146 3.77 -7.98 5.62
C GLU A 146 4.20 -6.63 6.16
N ALA A 147 3.34 -6.00 6.97
CA ALA A 147 3.62 -4.69 7.55
C ALA A 147 4.95 -4.72 8.32
N SER A 148 5.81 -3.72 8.09
CA SER A 148 7.14 -3.68 8.67
C SER A 148 7.45 -2.31 9.27
N GLU A 149 8.12 -2.35 10.42
CA GLU A 149 8.78 -1.21 11.01
C GLU A 149 10.13 -1.02 10.32
N VAL A 150 10.32 0.16 9.73
CA VAL A 150 11.62 0.57 9.21
C VAL A 150 12.29 1.41 10.30
N PRO A 151 13.45 1.00 10.84
CA PRO A 151 14.19 1.83 11.77
C PRO A 151 14.48 3.20 11.15
N ALA A 152 14.30 4.28 11.92
CA ALA A 152 14.69 5.61 11.48
C ALA A 152 16.23 5.68 11.37
N GLY A 153 16.78 5.43 10.17
CA GLY A 153 18.22 5.50 9.92
C GLY A 153 18.65 4.95 8.56
N ASN A 154 19.74 5.48 8.01
CA ASN A 154 20.36 4.97 6.79
C ASN A 154 21.24 3.76 7.12
N GLY A 155 20.80 2.56 6.72
CA GLY A 155 21.68 1.42 6.46
C GLY A 155 21.62 0.29 7.48
N GLY A 156 21.16 -0.89 7.03
CA GLY A 156 21.55 -2.19 7.58
C GLY A 156 20.76 -2.74 8.78
N GLY A 157 19.74 -2.04 9.27
CA GLY A 157 18.85 -2.60 10.30
C GLY A 157 18.00 -3.75 9.73
N GLU A 158 17.89 -4.86 10.46
CA GLU A 158 16.97 -5.95 10.12
C GLU A 158 15.54 -5.39 9.95
N ILE A 159 14.90 -5.77 8.84
CA ILE A 159 13.49 -5.49 8.60
C ILE A 159 12.69 -6.27 9.63
N LYS A 160 12.10 -5.56 10.60
CA LYS A 160 11.25 -6.17 11.63
C LYS A 160 9.81 -6.16 11.15
N LEU A 161 9.18 -7.32 11.17
CA LEU A 161 7.73 -7.41 10.97
C LEU A 161 7.04 -6.72 12.14
N SER A 162 6.11 -5.84 11.80
CA SER A 162 5.34 -5.08 12.77
C SER A 162 4.04 -5.81 13.07
N HIS A 163 3.57 -5.73 14.31
CA HIS A 163 2.22 -6.15 14.67
C HIS A 163 1.19 -5.04 14.35
N ARG A 164 1.58 -4.08 13.50
CA ARG A 164 0.77 -2.90 13.19
C ARG A 164 -0.39 -3.30 12.28
N ARG A 165 -1.57 -2.79 12.62
CA ARG A 165 -2.81 -3.00 11.88
C ARG A 165 -3.12 -1.77 11.02
N VAL A 166 -3.22 -1.97 9.70
CA VAL A 166 -3.70 -0.92 8.79
C VAL A 166 -5.15 -0.61 9.09
N ILE A 167 -5.53 0.68 9.07
CA ILE A 167 -6.95 1.05 9.18
C ILE A 167 -7.69 0.49 7.97
N PRO A 168 -8.77 -0.29 8.14
CA PRO A 168 -9.48 -0.91 7.04
C PRO A 168 -9.94 0.13 6.01
N PRO A 169 -9.91 -0.20 4.71
CA PRO A 169 -10.27 0.74 3.65
C PRO A 169 -11.70 1.26 3.75
N ALA A 170 -12.64 0.42 4.20
CA ALA A 170 -14.03 0.83 4.46
C ALA A 170 -14.10 1.91 5.56
N VAL A 171 -13.39 1.70 6.66
CA VAL A 171 -13.29 2.66 7.78
C VAL A 171 -12.70 3.98 7.31
N LYS A 172 -11.60 3.96 6.54
CA LYS A 172 -11.01 5.18 5.98
C LYS A 172 -11.98 5.95 5.11
N LEU A 173 -12.73 5.25 4.26
CA LEU A 173 -13.73 5.87 3.38
C LEU A 173 -14.87 6.51 4.19
N ASP A 174 -15.34 5.84 5.22
CA ASP A 174 -16.44 6.33 6.07
C ASP A 174 -16.01 7.51 6.94
N VAL A 175 -14.81 7.46 7.53
CA VAL A 175 -14.18 8.59 8.24
C VAL A 175 -14.01 9.77 7.29
N TRP A 176 -13.51 9.55 6.08
CA TRP A 176 -13.34 10.61 5.09
C TRP A 176 -14.66 11.30 4.74
N LYS A 177 -15.73 10.52 4.55
CA LYS A 177 -17.08 11.05 4.29
C LYS A 177 -17.63 11.81 5.50
N ARG A 178 -17.55 11.22 6.70
CA ARG A 178 -18.04 11.79 7.96
C ARG A 178 -17.37 13.14 8.26
N ASP A 179 -16.05 13.18 8.16
CA ASP A 179 -15.22 14.34 8.49
C ASP A 179 -15.10 15.32 7.31
N ARG A 180 -15.76 15.01 6.18
CA ARG A 180 -15.84 15.82 4.96
C ARG A 180 -14.47 16.20 4.39
N GLY A 181 -13.47 15.33 4.56
CA GLY A 181 -12.08 15.59 4.16
C GLY A 181 -11.47 16.81 4.84
N LYS A 182 -11.78 17.01 6.13
CA LYS A 182 -11.27 18.13 6.93
C LYS A 182 -10.89 17.67 8.32
N CYS A 183 -9.96 18.38 8.95
CA CYS A 183 -9.60 18.17 10.35
C CYS A 183 -10.81 18.42 11.26
N VAL A 184 -11.13 17.47 12.15
CA VAL A 184 -12.29 17.60 13.04
C VAL A 184 -12.12 18.68 14.11
N LYS A 185 -10.88 19.10 14.42
CA LYS A 185 -10.58 20.12 15.43
C LYS A 185 -10.62 21.54 14.89
N CYS A 186 -10.20 21.78 13.64
CA CYS A 186 -10.13 23.15 13.07
C CYS A 186 -10.68 23.33 11.67
N GLY A 187 -11.18 22.28 11.02
CA GLY A 187 -11.74 22.35 9.68
C GLY A 187 -10.74 22.54 8.54
N SER A 188 -9.43 22.53 8.81
CA SER A 188 -8.40 22.60 7.75
C SER A 188 -8.48 21.36 6.84
N PRO A 189 -8.41 21.51 5.51
CA PRO A 189 -8.37 20.40 4.58
C PRO A 189 -6.95 19.89 4.29
N ASP A 190 -5.92 20.50 4.89
CA ASP A 190 -4.52 20.33 4.51
C ASP A 190 -3.79 19.39 5.46
N GLU A 191 -2.79 18.68 4.92
CA GLU A 191 -1.89 17.78 5.66
C GLU A 191 -2.65 16.83 6.60
N LEU A 192 -3.67 16.16 6.07
CA LEU A 192 -4.56 15.31 6.86
C LEU A 192 -3.95 13.94 7.14
N HIS A 193 -4.30 13.40 8.31
CA HIS A 193 -3.93 12.07 8.76
C HIS A 193 -5.16 11.37 9.31
N PHE A 194 -5.27 10.06 9.08
CA PHE A 194 -6.15 9.22 9.89
C PHE A 194 -5.47 8.96 11.24
N ASP A 195 -6.12 9.39 12.31
CA ASP A 195 -5.65 9.25 13.68
C ASP A 195 -6.66 8.44 14.50
N HIS A 196 -6.16 7.67 15.47
CA HIS A 196 -7.00 6.91 16.39
C HIS A 196 -7.35 7.74 17.62
N ILE A 197 -8.63 7.81 17.98
CA ILE A 197 -9.10 8.49 19.20
C ILE A 197 -8.54 7.78 20.44
N LEU A 198 -8.82 6.48 20.59
CA LEU A 198 -8.12 5.60 21.52
C LEU A 198 -6.95 4.94 20.78
N PRO A 199 -5.69 5.20 21.17
CA PRO A 199 -4.53 4.56 20.56
C PRO A 199 -4.58 3.03 20.71
N HIS A 200 -4.03 2.30 19.73
CA HIS A 200 -3.95 0.84 19.77
C HIS A 200 -3.21 0.32 21.00
N SER A 201 -2.15 1.00 21.44
CA SER A 201 -1.41 0.68 22.68
C SER A 201 -2.27 0.71 23.94
N LYS A 202 -3.46 1.31 23.87
CA LYS A 202 -4.46 1.40 24.95
C LYS A 202 -5.73 0.61 24.64
N GLY A 203 -5.69 -0.33 23.69
CA GLY A 203 -6.81 -1.19 23.31
C GLY A 203 -7.74 -0.62 22.25
N GLY A 204 -7.37 0.49 21.60
CA GLY A 204 -8.16 1.06 20.51
C GLY A 204 -8.17 0.19 19.26
N THR A 205 -9.35 0.02 18.67
CA THR A 205 -9.55 -0.76 17.44
C THR A 205 -9.51 0.12 16.19
N SER A 206 -8.90 -0.39 15.12
CA SER A 206 -8.97 0.23 13.78
C SER A 206 -10.27 -0.11 13.04
N LEU A 207 -11.07 -1.06 13.55
CA LEU A 207 -12.25 -1.57 12.86
C LEU A 207 -13.49 -0.67 13.01
N LEU A 208 -13.49 0.22 14.00
CA LEU A 208 -14.62 1.11 14.29
C LEU A 208 -14.34 2.50 13.72
N THR A 209 -15.24 2.98 12.87
CA THR A 209 -15.23 4.34 12.33
C THR A 209 -15.24 5.39 13.45
N GLU A 210 -15.90 5.10 14.56
CA GLU A 210 -15.99 5.96 15.73
C GLU A 210 -14.64 6.14 16.43
N ASN A 211 -13.71 5.19 16.30
CA ASN A 211 -12.38 5.27 16.91
C ASN A 211 -11.32 5.89 15.99
N VAL A 212 -11.70 6.33 14.79
CA VAL A 212 -10.79 6.94 13.81
C VAL A 212 -11.30 8.32 13.42
N GLN A 213 -10.41 9.30 13.27
CA GLN A 213 -10.72 10.69 12.94
C GLN A 213 -9.70 11.29 11.97
N LEU A 214 -10.09 12.36 11.27
CA LEU A 214 -9.17 13.18 10.51
C LEU A 214 -8.58 14.32 11.36
N LEU A 215 -7.25 14.36 11.44
CA LEU A 215 -6.51 15.47 12.03
C LEU A 215 -5.52 16.05 11.01
N CYS A 216 -5.38 17.37 10.96
CA CYS A 216 -4.26 17.97 10.24
C CYS A 216 -2.95 17.74 11.01
N ALA A 217 -1.81 17.84 10.33
CA ALA A 217 -0.49 17.62 10.91
C ALA A 217 -0.29 18.36 12.24
N ARG A 218 -0.74 19.62 12.32
CA ARG A 218 -0.68 20.42 13.56
C ARG A 218 -1.41 19.75 14.74
N HIS A 219 -2.68 19.38 14.57
CA HIS A 219 -3.45 18.78 15.67
C HIS A 219 -3.02 17.34 15.96
N ASN A 220 -2.59 16.60 14.94
CA ASN A 220 -2.05 15.26 15.11
C ASN A 220 -0.79 15.28 16.01
N LEU A 221 0.14 16.20 15.73
CA LEU A 221 1.35 16.40 16.54
C LEU A 221 1.06 16.91 17.96
N MET A 222 0.01 17.72 18.14
CA MET A 222 -0.43 18.17 19.46
C MET A 222 -0.99 17.01 20.30
N LYS A 223 -1.81 16.14 19.70
CA LYS A 223 -2.45 15.01 20.38
C LYS A 223 -1.44 13.95 20.83
N ARG A 224 -0.46 13.58 19.98
CA ARG A 224 0.47 12.46 20.25
C ARG A 224 -0.32 11.19 20.62
N ASP A 225 0.11 10.45 21.65
CA ASP A 225 -0.57 9.25 22.19
C ASP A 225 -1.62 9.56 23.28
N ARG A 226 -2.09 10.80 23.37
CA ARG A 226 -3.13 11.19 24.34
C ARG A 226 -4.52 10.82 23.80
N ILE A 227 -5.42 10.48 24.72
CA ILE A 227 -6.82 10.21 24.41
C ILE A 227 -7.55 11.57 24.46
N GLU A 228 -8.25 11.95 23.39
CA GLU A 228 -9.01 13.20 23.27
C GLU A 228 -10.25 13.06 22.40
#